data_AF-A0A1Q6M1B6-F1
#
_entry.id   AF-A0A1Q6M1B6-F1
#
_cell.length_a   1.000
_cell.length_b   1.000
_cell.length_c   1.000
_cell.angle_alpha   90.00
_cell.angle_beta   90.00
_cell.angle_gamma   90.00
#
_symmetry.space_group_name_H-M   'P 1'
#
loop_
_entity.id
_entity.type
_entity.pdbx_description
1 polymer ?
#
loop_
_entity_poly.entity_id
_entity_poly.type
_entity_poly.pdbx_seq_one_letter_code
_entity_poly.pdbx_strand_id
1 'polypeptide(L)'
;MPAKTNQALAIIRLKKQEYVNYISYYLQSKIIKNMINGSKSIDAQPNLSLAKISNIKVKLPINDDLRNVKLLKLIDNKITTQKKIIESKKSLSYIKSKRIIS
;
A
#
# COMPACT_ATOMS: atom_id res chain seq x y z
N MET A 1 -21.98 22.08 -7.44
CA MET A 1 -20.67 22.35 -6.82
C MET A 1 -19.64 21.42 -7.45
N PRO A 2 -18.57 21.91 -8.08
CA PRO A 2 -17.59 21.01 -8.68
C PRO A 2 -16.82 20.30 -7.57
N ALA A 3 -16.87 18.96 -7.56
CA ALA A 3 -16.03 18.15 -6.70
C ALA A 3 -14.58 18.36 -7.13
N LYS A 4 -13.74 18.92 -6.26
CA LYS A 4 -12.29 19.02 -6.49
C LYS A 4 -11.71 17.61 -6.50
N THR A 5 -11.66 16.99 -7.67
CA THR A 5 -10.91 15.75 -7.89
C THR A 5 -9.42 16.06 -7.88
N ASN A 6 -8.82 15.86 -6.71
CA ASN A 6 -7.40 15.77 -6.46
C ASN A 6 -6.73 14.79 -7.46
N GLN A 7 -5.90 15.30 -8.38
CA GLN A 7 -5.05 14.53 -9.30
C GLN A 7 -3.73 14.08 -8.64
N ALA A 8 -3.74 13.51 -7.44
CA ALA A 8 -2.51 13.10 -6.74
C ALA A 8 -2.07 11.67 -7.11
N LEU A 9 -1.54 11.50 -8.32
CA LEU A 9 -0.72 10.33 -8.65
C LEU A 9 0.71 10.77 -8.96
N ALA A 10 1.66 10.35 -8.13
CA ALA A 10 3.09 10.49 -8.41
C ALA A 10 3.66 9.13 -8.82
N ILE A 11 4.43 9.11 -9.92
CA ILE A 11 5.13 7.91 -10.38
C ILE A 11 6.60 8.02 -9.98
N ILE A 12 7.07 7.08 -9.16
CA ILE A 12 8.48 6.98 -8.78
C ILE A 12 9.12 5.88 -9.63
N ARG A 13 10.03 6.26 -10.54
CA ARG A 13 10.79 5.31 -11.36
C ARG A 13 12.17 5.08 -10.74
N LEU A 14 12.43 3.84 -10.32
CA LEU A 14 13.71 3.46 -9.73
C LEU A 14 14.69 2.97 -10.82
N LYS A 15 15.97 3.29 -10.67
CA LYS A 15 17.04 2.77 -11.56
C LYS A 15 17.27 1.26 -11.39
N LYS A 16 17.06 0.74 -10.19
CA LYS A 16 17.23 -0.68 -9.86
C LYS A 16 15.90 -1.30 -9.46
N GLN A 17 15.49 -2.33 -10.19
CA GLN A 17 14.20 -2.98 -10.00
C GLN A 17 14.12 -3.78 -8.68
N GLU A 18 15.24 -4.28 -8.19
CA GLU A 18 15.32 -5.00 -6.90
C GLU A 18 14.85 -4.16 -5.70
N TYR A 19 14.91 -2.82 -5.80
CA TYR A 19 14.52 -1.91 -4.70
C TYR A 19 13.04 -1.57 -4.70
N VAL A 20 12.27 -1.95 -5.73
CA VAL A 20 10.84 -1.57 -5.86
C VAL A 20 10.04 -1.96 -4.63
N ASN A 21 10.16 -3.21 -4.16
CA ASN A 21 9.41 -3.65 -2.99
C ASN A 21 9.90 -2.95 -1.71
N TYR A 22 11.21 -2.73 -1.58
CA TYR A 22 11.77 -2.04 -0.41
C TYR A 22 11.24 -0.61 -0.31
N ILE A 23 11.33 0.15 -1.40
CA ILE A 23 10.80 1.52 -1.48
C ILE A 23 9.29 1.52 -1.25
N SER A 24 8.55 0.56 -1.81
CA SER A 24 7.11 0.44 -1.58
C SER A 24 6.76 0.25 -0.10
N TYR A 25 7.44 -0.66 0.61
CA TYR A 25 7.23 -0.84 2.05
C TYR A 25 7.72 0.36 2.87
N TYR A 26 8.84 0.98 2.48
CA TYR A 26 9.38 2.16 3.16
C TYR A 26 8.41 3.34 3.10
N LEU A 27 7.82 3.62 1.94
CA LEU A 27 6.82 4.67 1.77
C LEU A 27 5.51 4.38 2.54
N GLN A 28 5.21 3.10 2.78
CA GLN A 28 4.07 2.68 3.61
C GLN A 28 4.38 2.62 5.10
N SER A 29 5.63 2.84 5.50
CA SER A 29 6.06 2.78 6.90
C SER A 29 5.37 3.84 7.75
N LYS A 30 5.30 3.58 9.06
CA LYS A 30 4.72 4.53 10.03
C LYS A 30 5.46 5.87 10.02
N ILE A 31 6.77 5.87 9.78
CA ILE A 31 7.60 7.09 9.72
C ILE A 31 7.11 7.99 8.59
N ILE A 32 6.99 7.45 7.38
CA ILE A 32 6.53 8.22 6.22
C ILE A 32 5.06 8.63 6.37
N LYS A 33 4.19 7.73 6.85
CA LYS A 33 2.79 8.08 7.15
C LYS A 33 2.68 9.23 8.16
N ASN A 34 3.50 9.21 9.22
CA ASN A 34 3.51 10.27 10.22
C ASN A 34 4.07 11.58 9.66
N MET A 35 5.10 11.55 8.82
CA MET A 35 5.62 12.74 8.15
C MET A 35 4.57 13.39 7.25
N ILE A 36 3.80 12.59 6.51
CA ILE A 36 2.69 13.07 5.68
C ILE A 36 1.58 13.66 6.56
N ASN A 37 1.17 12.91 7.60
CA ASN A 37 0.06 13.28 8.47
C ASN A 37 0.36 14.44 9.45
N GLY A 38 1.62 14.62 9.85
CA GLY A 38 2.06 15.73 10.71
C GLY A 38 2.06 17.09 10.00
N SER A 39 1.92 17.10 8.68
CA SER A 39 1.77 18.33 7.88
C SER A 39 0.31 18.79 7.70
N LYS A 40 -0.62 18.23 8.48
CA LYS A 40 -2.05 18.56 8.45
C LYS A 40 -2.31 19.91 9.15
N SER A 41 -2.68 20.91 8.37
CA SER A 41 -3.49 22.04 8.85
C SER A 41 -4.93 21.54 9.00
N ILE A 42 -5.60 21.92 10.09
CA ILE A 42 -6.85 21.34 10.64
C ILE A 42 -8.00 21.22 9.62
N ASP A 43 -7.99 21.98 8.52
CA ASP A 43 -9.06 22.01 7.52
C ASP A 43 -8.64 21.68 6.06
N ALA A 44 -7.40 21.23 5.84
CA ALA A 44 -6.91 20.93 4.48
C ALA A 44 -6.56 19.45 4.33
N GLN A 45 -7.07 18.80 3.27
CA GLN A 45 -6.49 17.53 2.82
C GLN A 45 -4.99 17.76 2.58
N PRO A 46 -4.10 16.94 3.16
CA PRO A 46 -2.66 17.12 3.01
C PRO A 46 -2.30 16.97 1.54
N ASN A 47 -2.04 18.10 0.88
CA ASN A 47 -1.59 18.09 -0.50
C ASN A 47 -0.10 17.73 -0.51
N LEU A 48 0.20 16.48 -0.90
CA LEU A 48 1.56 15.98 -0.99
C LEU A 48 2.16 16.44 -2.32
N SER A 49 2.77 17.63 -2.32
CA SER A 49 3.41 18.16 -3.52
C SER A 49 4.56 17.26 -3.98
N LEU A 50 4.82 17.24 -5.29
CA LEU A 50 5.96 16.51 -5.87
C LEU A 50 7.30 16.91 -5.21
N ALA A 51 7.45 18.19 -4.85
CA ALA A 51 8.62 18.69 -4.11
C ALA A 51 8.78 18.05 -2.73
N LYS A 52 7.68 17.80 -2.01
CA LYS A 52 7.73 17.09 -0.72
C LYS A 52 8.14 15.63 -0.91
N ILE A 53 7.62 14.97 -1.96
CA ILE A 53 7.96 13.58 -2.31
C ILE A 53 9.43 13.45 -2.72
N SER A 54 9.94 14.38 -3.54
CA SER A 54 11.34 14.37 -4.01
C SER A 54 12.34 14.58 -2.87
N ASN A 55 11.92 15.28 -1.81
CA ASN A 55 12.77 15.57 -0.65
C ASN A 55 12.75 14.47 0.43
N ILE A 56 11.97 13.40 0.24
CA ILE A 56 11.97 12.27 1.17
C ILE A 56 13.34 11.59 1.12
N LYS A 57 14.06 11.65 2.24
CA LYS A 57 15.31 10.89 2.40
C LYS A 57 14.98 9.41 2.62
N VAL A 58 15.55 8.57 1.76
CA VAL A 58 15.40 7.12 1.86
C VAL A 58 16.78 6.51 2.08
N LYS A 59 16.90 5.65 3.09
CA LYS A 59 18.12 4.86 3.31
C LYS A 59 18.26 3.85 2.18
N LEU A 60 19.45 3.72 1.61
CA LEU A 60 19.73 2.64 0.65
C LEU A 60 19.68 1.28 1.39
N PRO A 61 18.93 0.30 0.86
CA PRO A 61 18.80 -0.99 1.51
C PRO A 61 20.15 -1.74 1.47
N ILE A 62 20.47 -2.41 2.58
CA ILE A 62 21.53 -3.42 2.59
C ILE A 62 20.95 -4.80 2.24
N ASN A 63 21.81 -5.80 2.06
CA ASN A 63 21.37 -7.15 1.68
C ASN A 63 20.29 -7.72 2.61
N ASP A 64 20.40 -7.46 3.91
CA ASP A 64 19.45 -7.93 4.92
C ASP A 64 18.07 -7.29 4.76
N ASP A 65 18.03 -5.99 4.45
CA ASP A 65 16.79 -5.28 4.17
C ASP A 65 16.07 -5.92 2.96
N LEU A 66 16.82 -6.26 1.91
CA LEU A 66 16.26 -6.91 0.72
C LEU A 66 15.76 -8.33 1.01
N ARG A 67 16.47 -9.10 1.86
CA ARG A 67 16.03 -10.42 2.32
C ARG A 67 14.73 -10.32 3.12
N ASN A 68 14.66 -9.39 4.05
CA ASN A 68 13.47 -9.15 4.86
C ASN A 68 12.27 -8.74 4.00
N VAL A 69 12.48 -7.84 3.04
CA VAL A 69 11.43 -7.42 2.10
C VAL A 69 10.93 -8.55 1.22
N LYS A 70 11.80 -9.46 0.77
CA LYS A 70 11.38 -10.67 0.04
C LYS A 70 10.47 -11.54 0.90
N LEU A 71 10.81 -11.74 2.18
CA LEU A 71 9.98 -12.48 3.12
C LEU A 71 8.62 -11.80 3.35
N LEU A 72 8.61 -10.48 3.59
CA LEU A 72 7.37 -9.72 3.75
C LEU A 72 6.46 -9.85 2.53
N LYS A 73 7.02 -9.79 1.32
CA LYS A 73 6.26 -9.99 0.08
C LYS A 73 5.65 -11.38 -0.02
N LEU A 74 6.38 -12.43 0.40
CA LEU A 74 5.84 -13.79 0.44
C LEU A 74 4.67 -13.90 1.43
N ILE A 75 4.78 -13.25 2.59
CA ILE A 75 3.72 -13.19 3.60
C ILE A 75 2.48 -12.47 3.04
N ASP A 76 2.64 -11.31 2.40
CA ASP A 76 1.54 -10.55 1.79
C ASP A 76 0.84 -11.33 0.68
N ASN A 77 1.61 -12.04 -0.16
CA ASN A 77 1.05 -12.93 -1.18
C ASN A 77 0.22 -14.05 -0.56
N LYS A 78 0.72 -14.63 0.54
CA LYS A 78 0.02 -15.69 1.28
C LYS A 78 -1.28 -15.16 1.91
N ILE A 79 -1.24 -13.98 2.52
CA ILE A 79 -2.43 -13.31 3.09
C ILE A 79 -3.45 -13.03 1.98
N THR A 80 -3.02 -12.47 0.86
CA THR A 80 -3.89 -12.16 -0.28
C THR A 80 -4.57 -13.41 -0.83
N THR A 81 -3.80 -14.50 -0.97
CA THR A 81 -4.33 -15.78 -1.43
C THR A 81 -5.36 -16.34 -0.47
N GLN A 82 -5.07 -16.31 0.84
CA GLN A 82 -6.02 -16.78 1.85
C GLN A 82 -7.31 -15.95 1.88
N LYS A 83 -7.21 -14.62 1.76
CA LYS A 83 -8.39 -13.74 1.69
C LYS A 83 -9.31 -14.12 0.52
N LYS A 84 -8.76 -14.38 -0.66
CA LYS A 84 -9.52 -14.85 -1.84
C LYS A 84 -10.23 -16.17 -1.58
N ILE A 85 -9.55 -17.13 -0.94
CA ILE A 85 -10.13 -18.43 -0.58
C ILE A 85 -11.27 -18.27 0.44
N ILE A 86 -11.11 -17.39 1.42
CA ILE A 86 -12.17 -17.11 2.41
C ILE A 86 -13.39 -16.51 1.72
N GLU A 87 -13.19 -15.56 0.81
CA GLU A 87 -14.26 -14.94 0.05
C GLU A 87 -15.02 -15.95 -0.82
N SER A 88 -14.31 -16.83 -1.53
CA SER A 88 -14.94 -17.88 -2.34
C SER A 88 -15.68 -18.91 -1.50
N LYS A 89 -15.20 -19.24 -0.31
CA LYS A 89 -15.91 -20.13 0.62
C LYS A 89 -17.19 -19.50 1.17
N LYS A 90 -17.15 -18.20 1.49
CA LYS A 90 -18.33 -17.46 1.95
C LYS A 90 -19.41 -17.40 0.86
N SER A 91 -19.05 -17.08 -0.37
CA SER A 91 -20.00 -17.05 -1.48
C SER A 91 -20.62 -18.43 -1.75
N LEU A 92 -19.82 -19.50 -1.69
CA LEU A 92 -20.33 -20.87 -1.83
C LEU A 92 -21.31 -21.25 -0.71
N SER A 93 -20.99 -20.91 0.54
CA SER A 93 -21.88 -21.16 1.69
C SER A 93 -23.22 -20.44 1.53
N TYR A 94 -23.20 -19.19 1.05
CA TYR A 94 -24.40 -18.41 0.79
C TYR A 94 -25.27 -19.00 -0.33
N ILE A 95 -24.65 -19.50 -1.39
CA ILE A 95 -25.38 -20.15 -2.49
C ILE A 95 -26.04 -21.46 -2.00
N LYS A 96 -25.33 -22.24 -1.18
CA LYS A 96 -25.88 -23.47 -0.60
C LYS A 96 -27.08 -23.21 0.30
N SER A 97 -27.02 -22.19 1.17
CA SER A 97 -28.16 -21.88 2.06
C SER A 97 -29.41 -21.47 1.28
N LYS A 98 -29.26 -20.67 0.21
CA LYS A 98 -30.39 -20.31 -0.67
C LYS A 98 -31.04 -21.52 -1.37
N ARG A 99 -30.24 -22.50 -1.78
CA ARG A 99 -30.73 -23.72 -2.44
C ARG A 99 -31.48 -24.68 -1.54
N ILE A 100 -31.25 -24.64 -0.22
CA ILE A 100 -31.93 -25.53 0.74
C ILE A 100 -33.33 -24.99 1.08
N ILE A 101 -33.56 -23.69 0.90
CA ILE A 101 -34.81 -23.00 1.24
C ILE A 101 -35.74 -22.89 0.01
N SER A 102 -35.26 -23.28 -1.18
CA SER A 102 -36.02 -23.37 -2.44
C SER A 102 -36.42 -24.80 -2.75
#